data_AF-F2BCI6-F1
#
_entry.id   AF-F2BCI6-F1
#
_cell.length_a   1.000
_cell.length_b   1.000
_cell.length_c   1.000
_cell.angle_alpha   90.00
_cell.angle_beta   90.00
_cell.angle_gamma   90.00
#
_symmetry.space_group_name_H-M   'P 1'
#
loop_
_entity.id
_entity.type
_entity.pdbx_description
1 polymer ?
#
loop_
_entity_poly.entity_id
_entity_poly.type
_entity_poly.pdbx_seq_one_letter_code
_entity_poly.pdbx_strand_id
1 'polypeptide(L)'
;MNRKLFALLLLPAAAHASRVEPEISAVCTYRNPAATQSVPEPSACTMFEVESTHVFEPEKGRLVSHGGTVFTLADGRRLNVGSDYVMPSKSGEEGGQWEKVSDEFNGLPYRKFQRGGFICVRSAKEELCWRREE
;
A
#
# COMPACT_ATOMS: atom_id res chain seq x y z
N MET A 1 50.37 -30.65 1.95
CA MET A 1 49.41 -30.41 3.05
C MET A 1 49.41 -28.92 3.34
N ASN A 2 48.34 -28.20 2.99
CA ASN A 2 47.89 -26.92 3.58
C ASN A 2 46.61 -26.47 2.88
N ARG A 3 45.47 -26.85 3.48
CA ARG A 3 44.11 -26.45 3.13
C ARG A 3 43.92 -25.00 3.56
N LYS A 4 43.87 -24.05 2.62
CA LYS A 4 43.32 -22.71 2.91
C LYS A 4 41.82 -22.77 2.62
N LEU A 5 41.01 -22.94 3.68
CA LEU A 5 39.58 -22.70 3.62
C LEU A 5 39.35 -21.20 3.39
N PHE A 6 38.81 -20.85 2.23
CA PHE A 6 38.12 -19.58 2.05
C PHE A 6 36.67 -19.78 2.53
N ALA A 7 36.36 -19.25 3.71
CA ALA A 7 34.98 -19.13 4.16
C ALA A 7 34.32 -17.99 3.37
N LEU A 8 33.50 -18.34 2.37
CA LEU A 8 32.55 -17.42 1.77
C LEU A 8 31.46 -17.12 2.80
N LEU A 9 31.54 -15.94 3.43
CA LEU A 9 30.41 -15.35 4.16
C LEU A 9 29.34 -14.99 3.12
N LEU A 10 28.39 -15.90 2.90
CA LEU A 10 27.12 -15.57 2.28
C LEU A 10 26.36 -14.69 3.28
N LEU A 11 26.43 -13.37 3.07
CA LEU A 11 25.49 -12.44 3.68
C LEU A 11 24.08 -12.90 3.30
N PRO A 12 23.17 -13.17 4.26
CA PRO A 12 21.78 -13.31 3.92
C PRO A 12 21.33 -11.94 3.40
N ALA A 13 21.13 -11.83 2.09
CA ALA A 13 20.27 -10.79 1.57
C ALA A 13 18.93 -10.99 2.30
N ALA A 14 18.58 -10.08 3.20
CA ALA A 14 17.27 -10.06 3.82
C ALA A 14 16.27 -10.04 2.67
N ALA A 15 15.64 -11.18 2.41
CA ALA A 15 14.58 -11.28 1.44
C ALA A 15 13.39 -10.54 2.04
N HIS A 16 13.31 -9.24 1.79
CA HIS A 16 12.11 -8.46 2.04
C HIS A 16 11.07 -8.90 1.02
N ALA A 17 10.41 -10.03 1.30
CA ALA A 17 9.38 -10.56 0.44
C ALA A 17 8.16 -9.63 0.51
N SER A 18 8.04 -8.73 -0.46
CA SER A 18 6.77 -8.08 -0.75
C SER A 18 5.92 -9.07 -1.56
N ARG A 19 4.80 -9.50 -1.00
CA ARG A 19 3.82 -10.32 -1.71
C ARG A 19 2.77 -9.40 -2.33
N VAL A 20 2.40 -9.70 -3.56
CA VAL A 20 1.30 -9.04 -4.25
C VAL A 20 0.18 -10.07 -4.36
N GLU A 21 -0.97 -9.76 -3.79
CA GLU A 21 -2.16 -10.59 -3.94
C GLU A 21 -2.65 -10.56 -5.40
N PRO A 22 -3.32 -11.62 -5.88
CA PRO A 22 -3.84 -11.64 -7.24
C PRO A 22 -4.80 -10.47 -7.46
N GLU A 23 -4.83 -10.01 -8.70
CA GLU A 23 -5.71 -8.94 -9.12
C GLU A 23 -7.20 -9.37 -9.03
N ILE A 24 -8.04 -8.49 -8.50
CA ILE A 24 -9.48 -8.69 -8.30
C ILE A 24 -10.25 -7.65 -9.11
N SER A 25 -11.31 -8.08 -9.77
CA SER A 25 -12.25 -7.19 -10.47
C SER A 25 -13.08 -6.35 -9.51
N ALA A 26 -13.32 -5.10 -9.88
CA ALA A 26 -14.13 -4.17 -9.13
C ALA A 26 -14.87 -3.20 -10.05
N VAL A 27 -15.87 -2.53 -9.50
CA VAL A 27 -16.48 -1.34 -10.11
C VAL A 27 -15.97 -0.11 -9.37
N CYS A 28 -15.39 0.84 -10.11
CA CYS A 28 -14.82 2.07 -9.57
C CYS A 28 -15.52 3.32 -10.12
N THR A 29 -15.58 4.35 -9.29
CA THR A 29 -15.83 5.74 -9.70
C THR A 29 -14.61 6.57 -9.31
N TYR A 30 -14.15 7.42 -10.21
CA TYR A 30 -13.02 8.31 -9.94
C TYR A 30 -13.37 9.74 -10.28
N ARG A 31 -13.02 10.67 -9.38
CA ARG A 31 -13.23 12.10 -9.57
C ARG A 31 -11.99 12.89 -9.20
N ASN A 32 -11.58 13.80 -10.09
CA ASN A 32 -10.72 14.92 -9.74
C ASN A 32 -11.62 16.16 -9.51
N PRO A 33 -11.77 16.67 -8.27
CA PRO A 33 -12.61 17.83 -7.98
C PRO A 33 -12.18 19.13 -8.69
N ALA A 34 -10.92 19.22 -9.12
CA ALA A 34 -10.43 20.36 -9.90
C ALA A 34 -10.79 20.28 -11.39
N ALA A 35 -11.23 19.11 -11.88
CA ALA A 35 -11.71 18.96 -13.25
C ALA A 35 -13.12 19.58 -13.37
N THR A 36 -13.28 20.49 -14.34
CA THR A 36 -14.51 21.27 -14.56
C THR A 36 -15.69 20.43 -15.02
N GLN A 37 -15.43 19.23 -15.54
CA GLN A 37 -16.43 18.28 -16.01
C GLN A 37 -16.03 16.87 -15.56
N SER A 38 -16.71 16.35 -14.55
CA SER A 38 -17.06 14.94 -14.47
C SER A 38 -17.93 14.71 -13.25
N VAL A 39 -19.19 14.35 -13.50
CA VAL A 39 -19.88 13.46 -12.56
C VAL A 39 -19.19 12.11 -12.75
N PRO A 40 -18.58 11.54 -11.70
CA PRO A 40 -17.83 10.30 -11.87
C PRO A 40 -18.80 9.14 -12.15
N GLU A 41 -18.68 8.54 -13.33
CA GLU A 41 -19.49 7.38 -13.72
C GLU A 41 -18.82 6.07 -13.28
N PRO A 42 -19.59 5.07 -12.81
CA PRO A 42 -19.05 3.76 -12.49
C PRO A 42 -18.48 3.08 -13.73
N SER A 43 -17.27 2.54 -13.62
CA SER A 43 -16.59 1.78 -14.68
C SER A 43 -15.85 0.59 -14.09
N ALA A 44 -15.56 -0.41 -14.92
CA ALA A 44 -14.73 -1.54 -14.52
C ALA A 44 -13.33 -1.06 -14.13
N CYS A 45 -12.79 -1.66 -13.08
CA CYS A 45 -11.43 -1.45 -12.63
C CYS A 45 -10.89 -2.75 -12.05
N THR A 46 -9.58 -2.79 -11.82
CA THR A 46 -8.94 -3.88 -11.11
C THR A 46 -8.26 -3.35 -9.86
N MET A 47 -8.11 -4.21 -8.86
CA MET A 47 -7.38 -3.90 -7.65
C MET A 47 -6.55 -5.08 -7.15
N PHE A 48 -5.41 -4.80 -6.55
CA PHE A 48 -4.62 -5.80 -5.83
C PHE A 48 -4.08 -5.21 -4.54
N GLU A 49 -3.89 -6.08 -3.55
CA GLU A 49 -3.29 -5.72 -2.27
C GLU A 49 -1.79 -5.96 -2.31
N VAL A 50 -1.04 -4.99 -1.81
CA VAL A 50 0.42 -5.08 -1.64
C VAL A 50 0.67 -5.36 -0.17
N GLU A 51 1.19 -6.55 0.14
CA GLU A 51 1.64 -6.87 1.49
C GLU A 51 2.80 -5.95 1.87
N SER A 52 2.75 -5.50 3.12
CA SER A 52 3.67 -4.47 3.59
C SER A 52 5.11 -4.96 3.61
N THR A 53 6.03 -4.11 3.14
CA THR A 53 7.46 -4.35 3.37
C THR A 53 7.87 -3.80 4.72
N HIS A 54 8.46 -4.62 5.58
CA HIS A 54 8.98 -4.19 6.87
C HIS A 54 10.44 -3.73 6.76
N VAL A 55 10.70 -2.49 7.19
CA VAL A 55 12.01 -1.84 7.12
C VAL A 55 12.41 -1.38 8.52
N PHE A 56 13.58 -1.82 8.99
CA PHE A 56 14.11 -1.35 10.28
C PHE A 56 14.85 -0.02 10.11
N GLU A 57 14.45 1.00 10.87
CA GLU A 57 15.10 2.30 10.97
C GLU A 57 15.92 2.35 12.28
N PRO A 58 17.20 1.91 12.28
CA PRO A 58 18.00 1.79 13.51
C PRO A 58 18.16 3.12 14.26
N GLU A 59 18.36 4.22 13.53
CA GLU A 59 18.49 5.57 14.09
C GLU A 59 17.25 6.03 14.88
N LYS A 60 16.09 5.45 14.57
CA LYS A 60 14.81 5.78 15.21
C LYS A 60 14.32 4.65 16.14
N GLY A 61 15.04 3.53 16.22
CA GLY A 61 14.67 2.37 17.02
C GLY A 61 13.27 1.84 16.71
N ARG A 62 12.92 1.72 15.42
CA ARG A 62 11.57 1.27 15.00
C ARG A 62 11.60 0.53 13.66
N LEU A 63 10.60 -0.33 13.46
CA LEU A 63 10.23 -0.89 12.17
C LEU A 63 9.15 -0.03 11.53
N VAL A 64 9.19 0.07 10.21
CA VAL A 64 8.21 0.76 9.36
C VAL A 64 7.63 -0.25 8.37
N SER A 65 6.34 -0.17 8.13
CA SER A 65 5.59 -1.05 7.23
C SER A 65 4.74 -0.19 6.32
N HIS A 66 4.96 -0.27 5.00
CA HIS A 66 4.12 0.39 4.00
C HIS A 66 3.33 -0.65 3.22
N GLY A 67 2.01 -0.63 3.34
CA GLY A 67 1.09 -1.52 2.63
C GLY A 67 -0.08 -0.75 2.03
N GLY A 68 -0.88 -1.41 1.20
CA GLY A 68 -2.04 -0.76 0.61
C GLY A 68 -2.72 -1.53 -0.49
N THR A 69 -3.65 -0.84 -1.15
CA THR A 69 -4.34 -1.32 -2.34
C THR A 69 -3.97 -0.46 -3.54
N VAL A 70 -3.56 -1.11 -4.61
CA VAL A 70 -3.36 -0.47 -5.90
C VAL A 70 -4.57 -0.74 -6.77
N PHE A 71 -5.10 0.30 -7.41
CA PHE A 71 -6.19 0.21 -8.37
C PHE A 71 -5.69 0.58 -9.76
N THR A 72 -6.19 -0.12 -10.77
CA THR A 72 -6.05 0.26 -12.19
C THR A 72 -7.43 0.57 -12.74
N LEU A 73 -7.66 1.83 -13.14
CA LEU A 73 -8.91 2.27 -13.75
C LEU A 73 -9.00 1.79 -15.21
N ALA A 74 -10.21 1.82 -15.79
CA ALA A 74 -10.44 1.49 -17.21
C ALA A 74 -9.59 2.31 -18.19
N ASP A 75 -9.23 3.56 -17.85
CA ASP A 75 -8.35 4.42 -18.66
C ASP A 75 -6.86 4.11 -18.48
N GLY A 76 -6.51 3.07 -17.70
CA GLY A 76 -5.15 2.67 -17.38
C GLY A 76 -4.50 3.46 -16.23
N ARG A 77 -5.19 4.45 -15.65
CA ARG A 77 -4.65 5.21 -14.51
C ARG A 77 -4.47 4.29 -13.30
N ARG A 78 -3.28 4.34 -12.72
CA ARG A 78 -2.96 3.65 -11.46
C ARG A 78 -3.16 4.59 -10.28
N LEU A 79 -3.79 4.08 -9.23
CA LEU A 79 -4.11 4.79 -8.00
C LEU A 79 -3.65 3.97 -6.80
N ASN A 80 -3.06 4.60 -5.79
CA ASN A 80 -2.57 3.92 -4.59
C ASN A 80 -3.32 4.44 -3.36
N VAL A 81 -3.98 3.54 -2.65
CA VAL A 81 -4.57 3.77 -1.33
C VAL A 81 -3.73 3.00 -0.31
N GLY A 82 -2.84 3.70 0.37
CA GLY A 82 -1.84 3.13 1.27
C GLY A 82 -2.02 3.51 2.73
N SER A 83 -1.31 2.80 3.58
CA SER A 83 -1.19 3.07 5.00
C SER A 83 0.21 2.76 5.49
N ASP A 84 0.76 3.66 6.31
CA ASP A 84 2.02 3.40 7.01
C ASP A 84 1.74 2.94 8.43
N TYR A 85 2.52 1.96 8.86
CA TYR A 85 2.54 1.45 10.22
C TYR A 85 3.95 1.52 10.77
N VAL A 86 4.06 1.76 12.07
CA VAL A 86 5.34 1.73 12.80
C VAL A 86 5.23 0.83 14.01
N MET A 87 6.35 0.24 14.38
CA MET A 87 6.48 -0.57 15.58
C MET A 87 7.81 -0.26 16.25
N PRO A 88 7.84 0.11 17.54
CA PRO A 88 9.09 0.24 18.28
C PRO A 88 9.88 -1.08 18.24
N SER A 89 11.16 -1.02 17.91
CA SER A 89 12.02 -2.21 17.84
C SER A 89 13.46 -1.85 18.14
N LYS A 90 14.12 -2.63 19.00
CA LYS A 90 15.53 -2.38 19.38
C LYS A 90 16.52 -3.02 18.41
N SER A 91 16.11 -4.10 17.75
CA SER A 91 16.98 -4.96 16.94
C SER A 91 16.39 -5.36 15.58
N GLY A 92 15.25 -4.78 15.19
CA GLY A 92 14.53 -5.17 13.97
C GLY A 92 13.65 -6.42 14.15
N GLU A 93 13.55 -6.96 15.36
CA GLU A 93 12.63 -8.06 15.68
C GLU A 93 11.17 -7.58 15.71
N GLU A 94 10.29 -8.41 15.15
CA GLU A 94 8.84 -8.18 15.10
C GLU A 94 8.13 -8.74 16.34
N GLY A 95 8.39 -8.13 17.50
CA GLY A 95 7.81 -8.55 18.78
C GLY A 95 6.84 -7.55 19.41
N GLY A 96 6.57 -6.42 18.76
CA GLY A 96 5.76 -5.32 19.29
C GLY A 96 4.38 -5.21 18.66
N GLN A 97 3.65 -4.16 19.05
CA GLN A 97 2.39 -3.78 18.42
C GLN A 97 2.67 -2.80 17.27
N TRP A 98 2.08 -3.05 16.12
CA TRP A 98 2.06 -2.11 14.99
C TRP A 98 1.02 -1.01 15.24
N GLU A 99 1.45 0.23 15.09
CA GLU A 99 0.63 1.42 15.20
C GLU A 99 0.49 2.08 13.83
N LYS A 100 -0.74 2.42 13.45
CA LYS A 100 -1.00 3.13 12.20
C LYS A 100 -0.57 4.60 12.33
N VAL A 101 0.23 5.08 11.39
CA VAL A 101 0.75 6.45 11.39
C VAL A 101 0.01 7.32 10.37
N SER A 102 -0.25 6.77 9.19
CA SER A 102 -0.82 7.54 8.09
C SER A 102 -1.78 6.72 7.25
N ASP A 103 -2.67 7.45 6.56
CA ASP A 103 -3.56 6.98 5.53
C ASP A 103 -3.36 7.88 4.32
N GLU A 104 -2.90 7.33 3.21
CA GLU A 104 -2.59 8.11 2.02
C GLU A 104 -3.28 7.61 0.76
N PHE A 105 -3.77 8.55 -0.05
CA PHE A 105 -4.30 8.31 -1.38
C PHE A 105 -3.43 9.12 -2.34
N ASN A 106 -2.61 8.41 -3.14
CA ASN A 106 -1.57 8.99 -3.99
C ASN A 106 -0.64 9.98 -3.25
N GLY A 107 -0.19 9.60 -2.05
CA GLY A 107 0.73 10.41 -1.25
C GLY A 107 0.09 11.60 -0.54
N LEU A 108 -1.25 11.66 -0.49
CA LEU A 108 -1.99 12.71 0.23
C LEU A 108 -2.89 12.09 1.29
N PRO A 109 -3.02 12.72 2.48
CA PRO A 109 -3.99 12.31 3.48
C PRO A 109 -5.40 12.21 2.88
N TYR A 110 -6.11 11.14 3.22
CA TYR A 110 -7.48 10.95 2.77
C TYR A 110 -8.44 10.70 3.92
N ARG A 111 -9.72 10.92 3.65
CA ARG A 111 -10.83 10.48 4.52
C ARG A 111 -11.56 9.30 3.88
N LYS A 112 -11.92 8.31 4.69
CA LYS A 112 -12.71 7.15 4.27
C LYS A 112 -14.18 7.35 4.62
N PHE A 113 -15.08 6.95 3.72
CA PHE A 113 -16.54 6.99 3.96
C PHE A 113 -17.25 5.98 3.04
N GLN A 114 -18.56 5.79 3.23
CA GLN A 114 -19.39 4.94 2.36
C GLN A 114 -20.42 5.79 1.60
N ARG A 115 -20.73 5.40 0.36
CA ARG A 115 -21.76 6.07 -0.45
C ARG A 115 -22.39 5.08 -1.42
N GLY A 116 -23.69 4.82 -1.29
CA GLY A 116 -24.44 3.97 -2.23
C GLY A 116 -23.87 2.55 -2.38
N GLY A 117 -23.36 1.95 -1.29
CA GLY A 117 -22.74 0.63 -1.33
C GLY A 117 -21.28 0.60 -1.80
N PHE A 118 -20.69 1.75 -2.14
CA PHE A 118 -19.26 1.87 -2.42
C PHE A 118 -18.49 2.26 -1.17
N ILE A 119 -17.26 1.74 -1.05
CA ILE A 119 -16.23 2.26 -0.16
C ILE A 119 -15.54 3.41 -0.88
N CYS A 120 -15.39 4.55 -0.22
CA CYS A 120 -14.82 5.74 -0.80
C CYS A 120 -13.63 6.27 0.00
N VAL A 121 -12.64 6.80 -0.72
CA VAL A 121 -11.55 7.61 -0.19
C VAL A 121 -11.51 8.94 -0.91
N ARG A 122 -11.29 10.04 -0.17
CA ARG A 122 -11.12 11.37 -0.75
C ARG A 122 -9.92 12.08 -0.15
N SER A 123 -8.97 12.47 -0.99
CA SER A 123 -7.88 13.38 -0.64
C SER A 123 -8.26 14.82 -1.03
N ALA A 124 -7.33 15.76 -0.84
CA ALA A 124 -7.51 17.15 -1.30
C ALA A 124 -7.65 17.27 -2.83
N LYS A 125 -7.17 16.28 -3.60
CA LYS A 125 -7.09 16.35 -5.08
C LYS A 125 -8.00 15.38 -5.82
N GLU A 126 -8.46 14.33 -5.15
CA GLU A 126 -9.13 13.24 -5.84
C GLU A 126 -10.01 12.42 -4.91
N GLU A 127 -11.00 11.77 -5.51
CA GLU A 127 -11.88 10.81 -4.86
C GLU A 127 -11.92 9.53 -5.70
N LEU A 128 -11.75 8.40 -5.02
CA LEU A 128 -11.95 7.07 -5.56
C LEU A 128 -13.01 6.38 -4.72
N CYS A 129 -14.01 5.78 -5.35
CA CYS A 129 -14.88 4.83 -4.69
C CYS A 129 -14.93 3.52 -5.44
N TRP A 130 -14.97 2.41 -4.73
CA TRP A 130 -14.99 1.08 -5.32
C TRP A 130 -15.95 0.13 -4.59
N ARG A 131 -16.36 -0.91 -5.31
CA ARG A 131 -17.04 -2.09 -4.81
C ARG A 131 -16.45 -3.31 -5.51
N ARG A 132 -16.06 -4.34 -4.76
CA ARG A 132 -15.58 -5.60 -5.34
C ARG A 132 -16.72 -6.29 -6.08
N GLU A 133 -16.40 -6.94 -7.20
CA GLU A 133 -17.33 -7.87 -7.83
C GLU A 133 -17.12 -9.24 -7.17
N GLU A 134 -18.22 -9.85 -6.71
CA GLU A 134 -18.22 -11.19 -6.09
C GLU A 134 -18.17 -12.30 -7.15
#